data_AF-A0A961DIK7-F1
#
_entry.id   AF-A0A961DIK7-F1
#
_cell.length_a   1.000
_cell.length_b   1.000
_cell.length_c   1.000
_cell.angle_alpha   90.00
_cell.angle_beta   90.00
_cell.angle_gamma   90.00
#
_symmetry.space_group_name_H-M   'P 1'
#
loop_
_entity.id
_entity.type
_entity.pdbx_description
1 polymer ?
#
loop_
_entity_poly.entity_id
_entity_poly.type
_entity_poly.pdbx_seq_one_letter_code
_entity_poly.pdbx_strand_id
1 'polypeptide(L)'
;MAVNVTETAAREIATIIRDQKLDAEAICLRVGVKGGGCSGFSYILDLTETKKDSDEMWEFTYDVAGEASAEAGAESEGGVATKTGFTVRVICDPKSYLYLNGTTIDFKDEIMGRGFVFNNPN
;
A
#
# COMPACT_ATOMS: atom_id res chain seq x y z
N MET A 1 -2.79 10.88 -12.87
CA MET A 1 -3.51 10.75 -11.59
C MET A 1 -2.75 9.75 -10.75
N ALA A 2 -2.75 9.91 -9.43
CA ALA A 2 -2.04 8.98 -8.56
C ALA A 2 -2.65 7.57 -8.64
N VAL A 3 -1.83 6.55 -8.37
CA VAL A 3 -2.33 5.22 -8.00
C VAL A 3 -2.78 5.31 -6.55
N ASN A 4 -4.08 5.23 -6.31
CA ASN A 4 -4.67 5.42 -4.99
C ASN A 4 -4.74 4.09 -4.23
N VAL A 5 -4.75 4.17 -2.90
CA VAL A 5 -4.94 3.03 -2.00
C VAL A 5 -6.13 3.35 -1.09
N THR A 6 -7.00 2.38 -0.84
CA THR A 6 -8.11 2.55 0.10
C THR A 6 -7.66 2.31 1.54
N GLU A 7 -8.46 2.74 2.51
CA GLU A 7 -8.17 2.50 3.93
C GLU A 7 -8.06 1.00 4.27
N THR A 8 -8.91 0.16 3.67
CA THR A 8 -8.88 -1.30 3.85
C THR A 8 -7.59 -1.91 3.31
N ALA A 9 -7.16 -1.50 2.11
CA ALA A 9 -5.88 -1.92 1.53
C ALA A 9 -4.69 -1.44 2.36
N ALA A 10 -4.71 -0.19 2.84
CA ALA A 10 -3.65 0.35 3.68
C ALA A 10 -3.51 -0.41 5.01
N ARG A 11 -4.62 -0.77 5.65
CA ARG A 11 -4.62 -1.60 6.88
C ARG A 11 -4.03 -2.96 6.62
N GLU A 12 -4.40 -3.61 5.53
CA GLU A 12 -3.84 -4.92 5.18
C GLU A 12 -2.33 -4.83 4.90
N ILE A 13 -1.88 -3.80 4.17
CA ILE A 13 -0.45 -3.56 3.93
C ILE A 13 0.30 -3.37 5.26
N ALA A 14 -0.27 -2.59 6.19
CA ALA A 14 0.31 -2.39 7.52
C ALA A 14 0.43 -3.71 8.29
N THR A 15 -0.61 -4.56 8.24
CA THR A 15 -0.61 -5.89 8.85
C THR A 15 0.49 -6.76 8.26
N ILE A 16 0.63 -6.79 6.92
CA ILE A 16 1.67 -7.57 6.24
C ILE A 16 3.07 -7.11 6.64
N ILE A 17 3.32 -5.79 6.67
CA ILE A 17 4.61 -5.22 7.08
C ILE A 17 4.95 -5.63 8.51
N ARG A 18 3.98 -5.54 9.43
CA ARG A 18 4.16 -5.94 10.83
C ARG A 18 4.43 -7.43 10.98
N ASP A 19 3.64 -8.28 10.34
CA ASP A 19 3.74 -9.74 10.43
C ASP A 19 5.07 -10.24 9.87
N GLN A 20 5.50 -9.66 8.74
CA GLN A 20 6.78 -9.96 8.11
C GLN A 20 7.97 -9.22 8.75
N LYS A 21 7.74 -8.41 9.79
CA LYS A 21 8.77 -7.61 10.49
C LYS A 21 9.60 -6.73 9.55
N LEU A 22 8.94 -6.13 8.57
CA LEU A 22 9.58 -5.23 7.61
C LEU A 22 9.65 -3.81 8.19
N ASP A 23 10.63 -3.03 7.73
CA ASP A 23 10.80 -1.65 8.16
C ASP A 23 9.79 -0.74 7.44
N ALA A 24 8.80 -0.23 8.18
CA ALA A 24 7.71 0.58 7.62
C ALA A 24 8.21 1.89 6.98
N GLU A 25 9.38 2.39 7.38
CA GLU A 25 9.99 3.59 6.81
C GLU A 25 10.77 3.29 5.53
N ALA A 26 11.42 2.13 5.39
CA ALA A 26 12.14 1.76 4.18
C ALA A 26 11.21 1.22 3.08
N ILE A 27 10.16 0.49 3.46
CA ILE A 27 9.30 -0.26 2.53
C ILE A 27 8.38 0.64 1.73
N CYS A 28 8.17 0.24 0.47
CA CYS A 28 7.16 0.79 -0.42
C CYS A 28 6.33 -0.32 -1.05
N LEU A 29 5.05 -0.02 -1.28
CA LEU A 29 4.16 -0.80 -2.12
C LEU A 29 4.53 -0.56 -3.59
N ARG A 30 5.17 -1.54 -4.23
CA ARG A 30 5.37 -1.54 -5.67
C ARG A 30 4.13 -2.06 -6.37
N VAL A 31 3.64 -1.28 -7.32
CA VAL A 31 2.50 -1.60 -8.15
C VAL A 31 2.95 -1.63 -9.61
N GLY A 32 2.56 -2.67 -10.34
CA GLY A 32 2.90 -2.76 -11.75
C GLY A 32 1.94 -3.63 -12.54
N VAL A 33 2.17 -3.68 -13.85
CA VAL A 33 1.58 -4.70 -14.73
C VAL A 33 2.69 -5.50 -15.39
N LYS A 34 2.46 -6.79 -15.56
CA LYS A 34 3.32 -7.68 -16.32
C LYS A 34 2.51 -8.27 -17.46
N GLY A 35 3.10 -8.32 -18.65
CA GLY A 35 2.51 -9.06 -19.76
C GLY A 35 2.30 -10.52 -19.35
N GLY A 36 1.04 -10.94 -19.25
CA GLY A 36 0.68 -12.35 -19.19
C GLY A 36 0.60 -12.94 -20.60
N GLY A 37 0.31 -14.24 -20.68
CA GLY A 37 0.19 -14.98 -21.95
C GLY A 37 -1.01 -14.51 -22.81
N CYS A 38 -1.64 -15.42 -23.55
CA CYS A 38 -2.76 -15.08 -24.46
C CYS A 38 -3.94 -14.32 -23.82
N SER A 39 -4.02 -14.28 -22.49
CA SER A 39 -5.13 -13.72 -21.69
C SER A 39 -4.95 -12.24 -21.28
N GLY A 40 -3.82 -11.60 -21.57
CA GLY A 40 -3.58 -10.17 -21.25
C GLY A 40 -2.64 -9.92 -20.06
N PHE A 41 -2.70 -8.71 -19.49
CA PHE A 41 -1.79 -8.27 -18.41
C PHE A 41 -2.19 -8.82 -17.03
N SER A 42 -1.20 -9.08 -16.18
CA SER A 42 -1.38 -9.38 -14.76
C SER A 42 -0.90 -8.22 -13.90
N TYR A 43 -1.64 -7.89 -12.83
CA TYR A 43 -1.20 -6.91 -11.84
C TYR A 43 -0.10 -7.50 -10.95
N ILE A 44 0.84 -6.65 -10.56
CA ILE A 44 1.90 -6.94 -9.59
C ILE A 44 1.68 -6.04 -8.39
N LEU A 45 1.76 -6.64 -7.21
CA LEU A 45 1.78 -5.96 -5.92
C LEU A 45 2.89 -6.59 -5.09
N ASP A 46 3.84 -5.78 -4.64
CA ASP A 46 5.06 -6.23 -3.97
C ASP A 46 5.46 -5.21 -2.89
N LEU A 47 6.05 -5.68 -1.79
CA LEU A 47 6.61 -4.81 -0.75
C LEU A 47 8.12 -4.81 -0.90
N THR A 48 8.69 -3.64 -1.19
CA THR A 48 10.11 -3.54 -1.53
C THR A 48 10.74 -2.26 -0.99
N GLU A 49 11.99 -2.38 -0.58
CA GLU A 49 12.87 -1.25 -0.25
C GLU A 49 13.53 -0.68 -1.52
N THR A 50 13.51 -1.44 -2.63
CA THR A 50 14.19 -1.07 -3.86
C THR A 50 13.36 -0.10 -4.70
N LYS A 51 13.82 1.15 -4.73
CA LYS A 51 13.29 2.22 -5.58
C LYS A 51 14.20 2.43 -6.78
N LYS A 52 13.61 2.60 -7.96
CA LYS A 52 14.32 3.04 -9.17
C LYS A 52 14.12 4.53 -9.33
N ASP A 53 15.12 5.20 -9.90
CA ASP A 53 15.08 6.66 -10.17
C ASP A 53 13.89 7.07 -11.06
N SER A 54 13.49 6.18 -11.98
CA SER A 54 12.36 6.41 -12.87
C SER A 54 11.00 6.01 -12.27
N ASP A 55 10.93 5.43 -11.07
CA ASP A 55 9.63 5.09 -10.48
C ASP A 55 8.88 6.38 -10.09
N GLU A 56 7.60 6.45 -10.42
CA GLU A 56 6.72 7.46 -9.81
C GLU A 56 6.37 7.04 -8.38
N MET A 57 6.30 8.01 -7.46
CA MET A 57 6.03 7.78 -6.05
C MET A 57 4.89 8.66 -5.55
N TRP A 58 4.01 8.07 -4.75
CA TRP A 58 2.98 8.76 -3.99
C TRP A 58 3.00 8.30 -2.54
N GLU A 59 2.69 9.20 -1.63
CA GLU A 59 2.62 8.92 -0.19
C GLU A 59 1.21 9.22 0.30
N PHE A 60 0.63 8.28 1.03
CA PHE A 60 -0.71 8.40 1.60
C PHE A 60 -0.66 8.07 3.09
N THR A 61 -1.18 8.96 3.92
CA THR A 61 -1.29 8.74 5.36
C THR A 61 -2.74 8.46 5.73
N TYR A 62 -2.94 7.39 6.50
CA TYR A 62 -4.24 6.95 6.99
C TYR A 62 -4.26 7.01 8.51
N ASP A 63 -5.36 7.50 9.09
CA ASP A 63 -5.58 7.44 10.53
C ASP A 63 -5.92 5.99 10.93
N VAL A 64 -5.17 5.38 11.86
CA VAL A 64 -5.64 4.15 12.52
C VAL A 64 -6.59 4.52 13.65
N ALA A 65 -7.80 4.93 13.29
CA ALA A 65 -8.90 5.01 14.24
C ALA A 65 -9.31 3.57 14.63
N GLY A 66 -8.77 3.05 15.74
CA GLY A 66 -9.39 1.93 16.45
C GLY A 66 -8.54 0.69 16.79
N GLU A 67 -7.24 0.63 16.43
CA GLU A 67 -6.39 -0.52 16.80
C GLU A 67 -5.01 -0.11 17.34
N ALA A 68 -4.95 1.01 18.05
CA ALA A 68 -3.82 1.33 18.92
C ALA A 68 -3.92 0.52 20.22
N SER A 69 -3.57 -0.76 20.17
CA SER A 69 -3.25 -1.56 21.36
C SER A 69 -2.39 -2.77 20.99
N ALA A 70 -1.30 -2.55 20.25
CA ALA A 70 -0.17 -3.46 20.32
C ALA A 70 1.13 -2.72 19.98
N GLU A 71 1.78 -2.28 21.06
CA GLU A 71 3.24 -2.13 21.17
C GLU A 71 3.89 -0.95 20.42
N ALA A 72 3.61 0.27 20.91
CA ALA A 72 4.61 1.33 20.92
C ALA A 72 5.23 1.38 22.33
N GLY A 73 6.45 0.89 22.47
CA GLY A 73 7.27 1.09 23.66
C GLY A 73 7.99 2.44 23.63
N ALA A 74 8.09 3.06 24.81
CA ALA A 74 8.91 4.22 25.21
C ALA A 74 8.32 5.65 25.00
N GLU A 75 7.46 6.03 25.95
CA GLU A 75 7.58 7.20 26.88
C GLU A 75 8.09 8.57 26.37
N SER A 76 7.23 9.60 26.42
CA SER A 76 7.47 10.79 27.27
C SER A 76 6.20 11.65 27.44
N GLU A 77 6.10 12.26 28.63
CA GLU A 77 4.98 13.06 29.14
C GLU A 77 4.70 14.34 28.33
N GLY A 78 3.43 14.62 28.09
CA GLY A 78 2.96 15.87 27.49
C GLY A 78 1.89 15.60 26.45
N GLY A 79 0.62 15.64 26.87
CA GLY A 79 -0.54 15.30 26.04
C GLY A 79 -0.65 16.15 24.76
N VAL A 80 -0.13 15.60 23.67
CA VAL A 80 -0.56 15.87 22.30
C VAL A 80 -1.26 14.60 21.85
N ALA A 81 -2.48 14.71 21.30
CA ALA A 81 -3.13 13.58 20.67
C ALA A 81 -2.22 13.06 19.56
N THR A 82 -1.43 12.02 19.85
CA THR A 82 -0.62 11.32 18.86
C THR A 82 -1.61 10.65 17.94
N LYS A 83 -1.91 11.30 16.81
CA LYS A 83 -2.56 10.62 15.69
C LYS A 83 -1.62 9.50 15.29
N THR A 84 -1.88 8.29 15.80
CA THR A 84 -1.25 7.08 15.29
C THR A 84 -1.81 6.94 13.88
N GLY A 85 -1.05 7.40 12.91
CA GLY A 85 -1.33 7.23 11.49
C GLY A 85 -0.37 6.21 10.92
N PHE A 86 -0.78 5.51 9.86
CA PHE A 86 0.11 4.68 9.06
C PHE A 86 0.27 5.29 7.68
N THR A 87 1.50 5.27 7.17
CA THR A 87 1.84 5.85 5.86
C THR A 87 2.15 4.73 4.88
N VAL A 88 1.44 4.72 3.75
CA VAL A 88 1.73 3.85 2.60
C VAL A 88 2.44 4.66 1.55
N ARG A 89 3.65 4.25 1.21
CA ARG A 89 4.40 4.75 0.05
C ARG A 89 4.17 3.83 -1.13
N VAL A 90 3.63 4.36 -2.23
CA VAL A 90 3.32 3.62 -3.44
C VAL A 90 4.34 4.01 -4.50
N ILE A 91 4.95 3.00 -5.15
CA ILE A 91 5.85 3.21 -6.28
C ILE A 91 5.36 2.45 -7.53
N CYS A 92 5.50 3.06 -8.70
CA CYS A 92 5.10 2.45 -9.97
C CYS A 92 6.12 2.78 -11.06
N ASP A 93 6.53 1.77 -11.85
CA ASP A 93 7.43 2.02 -12.97
C ASP A 93 6.70 2.73 -14.13
N PRO A 94 7.39 3.54 -14.95
CA PRO A 94 6.73 4.34 -15.98
C PRO A 94 5.95 3.53 -17.01
N LYS A 95 6.39 2.30 -17.33
CA LYS A 95 5.69 1.46 -18.31
C LYS A 95 4.38 0.94 -17.73
N SER A 96 4.40 0.55 -16.47
CA SER A 96 3.18 0.12 -15.77
C SER A 96 2.21 1.27 -15.53
N TYR A 97 2.71 2.46 -15.22
CA TYR A 97 1.86 3.62 -14.94
C TYR A 97 0.96 4.01 -16.12
N LEU A 98 1.39 3.75 -17.37
CA LEU A 98 0.54 3.93 -18.56
C LEU A 98 -0.81 3.20 -18.48
N TYR A 99 -0.87 2.10 -17.72
CA TYR A 99 -2.07 1.28 -17.52
C TYR A 99 -2.72 1.47 -16.15
N LEU A 100 -2.03 2.09 -15.20
CA LEU A 100 -2.44 2.19 -13.80
C LEU A 100 -2.81 3.61 -13.37
N ASN A 101 -2.73 4.58 -14.28
CA ASN A 101 -3.02 5.97 -14.01
C ASN A 101 -4.47 6.14 -13.51
N GLY A 102 -4.61 6.56 -12.24
CA GLY A 102 -5.90 6.74 -11.57
C GLY A 102 -6.51 5.45 -11.01
N THR A 103 -5.83 4.31 -11.09
CA THR A 103 -6.27 3.06 -10.47
C THR A 103 -6.36 3.20 -8.97
N THR A 104 -7.41 2.62 -8.39
CA THR A 104 -7.59 2.52 -6.94
C THR A 104 -7.41 1.07 -6.50
N ILE A 105 -6.44 0.85 -5.61
CA ILE A 105 -6.15 -0.45 -5.01
C ILE A 105 -6.98 -0.57 -3.73
N ASP A 106 -7.79 -1.62 -3.68
CA ASP A 106 -8.64 -1.97 -2.56
C ASP A 106 -8.27 -3.35 -2.00
N PHE A 107 -8.70 -3.66 -0.79
CA PHE A 107 -8.59 -5.00 -0.22
C PHE A 107 -9.95 -5.48 0.22
N LYS A 108 -10.32 -6.68 -0.26
CA LYS A 108 -11.57 -7.34 0.10
C LYS A 108 -11.28 -8.59 0.90
N ASP A 109 -12.02 -8.73 1.99
CA ASP A 109 -12.07 -9.94 2.81
C ASP A 109 -13.51 -10.46 2.76
N GLU A 110 -13.76 -11.36 1.82
CA GLU A 110 -15.08 -11.96 1.58
C GLU A 110 -15.02 -13.47 1.74
N ILE A 111 -16.18 -14.10 1.97
CA ILE A 111 -16.30 -15.56 2.14
C ILE A 111 -15.71 -16.33 0.95
N MET A 112 -15.78 -15.76 -0.26
CA MET A 112 -15.30 -16.37 -1.49
C MET A 112 -13.80 -16.17 -1.74
N GLY A 113 -13.13 -15.36 -0.93
CA GLY A 113 -11.70 -15.11 -1.04
C GLY A 113 -11.28 -13.78 -0.42
N ARG A 114 -10.02 -13.74 0.03
CA ARG A 114 -9.34 -12.52 0.44
C ARG A 114 -8.35 -12.10 -0.64
N GLY A 115 -8.25 -10.81 -0.92
CA GLY A 115 -7.25 -10.32 -1.85
C GLY A 115 -7.35 -8.86 -2.21
N PHE A 116 -6.27 -8.36 -2.83
CA PHE A 116 -6.22 -7.03 -3.39
C PHE A 116 -7.01 -6.96 -4.70
N VAL A 117 -7.80 -5.90 -4.85
CA VAL A 117 -8.64 -5.63 -6.00
C VAL A 117 -8.21 -4.31 -6.63
N PHE A 118 -8.06 -4.32 -7.96
CA PHE A 118 -7.63 -3.17 -8.74
C PHE A 118 -8.82 -2.59 -9.49
N ASN A 119 -9.20 -1.36 -9.15
CA ASN A 119 -10.29 -0.65 -9.80
C ASN A 119 -9.69 0.40 -10.76
N ASN A 120 -9.60 0.05 -12.05
CA ASN A 120 -9.10 0.94 -13.09
C ASN A 120 -10.22 1.90 -13.56
N PRO A 121 -9.96 3.21 -13.70
CA PRO A 121 -10.99 4.19 -14.07
C PRO A 121 -11.47 4.12 -15.53
N ASN A 122 -10.85 3.28 -16.39
CA ASN A 122 -11.22 3.07 -17.79
C ASN A 122 -11.55 1.60 -18.06
#